data_AF-A0A4U2XYB1-F1
#
_entry.id   AF-A0A4U2XYB1-F1
#
_cell.length_a   1.000
_cell.length_b   1.000
_cell.length_c   1.000
_cell.angle_alpha   90.00
_cell.angle_beta   90.00
_cell.angle_gamma   90.00
#
_symmetry.space_group_name_H-M   'P 1'
#
loop_
_entity.id
_entity.type
_entity.pdbx_description
1 polymer ?
#
loop_
_entity_poly.entity_id
_entity_poly.type
_entity_poly.pdbx_seq_one_letter_code
_entity_poly.pdbx_strand_id
1 'polypeptide(L)'
;ICYTDEPKNEAIRIEAQELYKVYDRWCLNSGERQIGNRSFYRMLETKGFGKTKGTGNKMFLTGITLNERKPVTKVVTVNEETSGFKLV
;
A
#
# COMPACT_ATOMS: atom_id res chain seq x y z
N ILE A 1 3.01 -4.21 3.58
CA ILE A 1 2.67 -3.10 2.68
C ILE A 1 2.82 -3.62 1.27
N CYS A 2 1.83 -3.41 0.41
CA CYS A 2 1.89 -3.86 -0.97
C CYS A 2 1.91 -2.65 -1.90
N TYR A 3 2.68 -2.78 -2.97
CA TYR A 3 2.92 -1.74 -3.97
C TYR A 3 2.44 -2.27 -5.32
N THR A 4 1.92 -1.37 -6.15
CA THR A 4 1.72 -1.64 -7.57
C THR A 4 2.79 -0.94 -8.39
N ASP A 5 3.20 -1.54 -9.50
CA ASP A 5 4.16 -0.95 -10.45
C ASP A 5 3.65 0.38 -11.03
N GLU A 6 2.36 0.65 -10.90
CA GLU A 6 1.72 1.92 -11.22
C GLU A 6 1.53 2.78 -9.96
N PRO A 7 2.43 3.75 -9.68
CA PRO A 7 2.37 4.58 -8.48
C PRO A 7 1.19 5.58 -8.46
N LYS A 8 0.44 5.69 -9.56
CA LYS A 8 -0.71 6.59 -9.72
C LYS A 8 -2.04 5.86 -9.85
N ASN A 9 -2.10 4.58 -9.52
CA ASN A 9 -3.36 3.86 -9.56
C ASN A 9 -4.32 4.41 -8.48
N GLU A 10 -5.29 5.23 -8.89
CA GLU A 10 -6.27 5.87 -7.99
C GLU A 10 -7.23 4.88 -7.34
N ALA A 11 -7.40 3.68 -7.91
CA ALA A 11 -8.18 2.60 -7.31
C ALA A 11 -7.48 2.05 -6.05
N ILE A 12 -6.15 2.22 -5.95
CA ILE A 12 -5.34 1.75 -4.85
C ILE A 12 -4.88 2.95 -4.05
N ARG A 13 -5.63 3.25 -2.98
CA ARG A 13 -5.31 4.34 -2.08
C ARG A 13 -5.55 3.97 -0.63
N ILE A 14 -4.81 4.64 0.24
CA ILE A 14 -4.96 4.54 1.69
C ILE A 14 -4.90 5.92 2.32
N GLU A 15 -5.62 6.12 3.42
CA GLU A 15 -5.50 7.35 4.20
C GLU A 15 -4.07 7.49 4.74
N ALA A 16 -3.45 8.64 4.56
CA ALA A 16 -2.06 8.89 4.93
C ALA A 16 -1.82 8.61 6.43
N GLN A 17 -2.72 9.10 7.28
CA GLN A 17 -2.66 8.91 8.73
C GLN A 17 -2.84 7.43 9.12
N GLU A 18 -3.70 6.69 8.40
CA GLU A 18 -3.88 5.26 8.63
C GLU A 18 -2.60 4.49 8.33
N LEU A 19 -1.97 4.75 7.18
CA LEU A 19 -0.72 4.11 6.81
C LEU A 19 0.38 4.38 7.84
N TYR A 20 0.50 5.64 8.31
CA TYR A 20 1.47 5.98 9.34
C TYR A 20 1.22 5.24 10.65
N LYS A 21 -0.04 5.07 11.08
CA LYS A 21 -0.37 4.30 12.29
C LYS A 21 0.02 2.82 12.19
N VAL A 22 -0.04 2.24 10.99
CA VAL A 22 0.41 0.86 10.78
C VAL A 22 1.94 0.79 10.83
N TYR A 23 2.62 1.74 10.18
CA TYR A 23 4.08 1.87 10.25
C TYR A 23 4.58 2.06 11.69
N ASP A 24 3.95 2.95 12.45
CA ASP A 24 4.28 3.25 13.84
C ASP A 24 4.17 2.02 14.74
N ARG A 25 3.05 1.29 14.64
CA ARG A 25 2.88 0.00 15.34
C ARG A 25 3.89 -1.05 14.92
N TRP A 26 4.23 -1.10 13.63
CA TRP A 26 5.26 -2.01 13.15
C TRP A 26 6.63 -1.69 13.76
N CYS A 27 7.04 -0.42 13.78
CA CYS A 27 8.28 0.02 14.42
C CYS A 27 8.33 -0.33 15.91
N LEU A 28 7.22 -0.10 16.63
CA LEU A 28 7.11 -0.46 18.05
C LEU A 28 7.30 -1.96 18.28
N ASN A 29 6.66 -2.80 17.45
CA ASN A 29 6.73 -4.25 17.57
C ASN A 29 8.07 -4.84 17.12
N SER A 30 8.75 -4.21 16.15
CA SER A 30 10.03 -4.69 15.63
C SER A 30 11.24 -4.15 16.41
N GLY A 31 11.04 -3.21 17.34
CA GLY A 31 12.12 -2.49 18.03
C GLY A 31 12.87 -1.51 17.13
N GLU A 32 12.29 -1.14 15.98
CA GLU A 32 12.89 -0.24 15.00
C GLU A 32 12.64 1.23 15.37
N ARG A 33 13.59 2.09 15.01
CA ARG A 33 13.43 3.54 15.24
C ARG A 33 12.41 4.14 14.28
N GLN A 34 11.34 4.69 14.85
CA GLN A 34 10.35 5.48 14.11
C GLN A 34 10.96 6.76 13.50
N ILE A 35 10.58 7.04 12.25
CA ILE A 35 10.76 8.37 11.65
C ILE A 35 9.48 9.20 11.80
N GLY A 36 9.62 10.53 11.92
CA GLY A 36 8.45 11.42 12.07
C GLY A 36 7.56 11.46 10.82
N ASN A 37 6.26 11.71 11.04
CA ASN A 37 5.21 11.82 10.01
C ASN A 37 5.65 12.54 8.73
N ARG A 38 6.20 13.75 8.86
CA ARG A 38 6.63 14.56 7.70
C ARG A 38 7.71 13.88 6.88
N SER A 39 8.70 13.28 7.55
CA SER A 39 9.80 12.55 6.90
C SER A 39 9.31 11.27 6.24
N PHE A 40 8.40 10.55 6.90
CA PHE A 40 7.75 9.36 6.34
C PHE A 40 7.05 9.66 5.01
N TYR A 41 6.19 10.67 4.98
CA TYR A 41 5.47 11.02 3.75
C TYR A 41 6.40 11.56 2.66
N ARG A 42 7.45 12.30 3.01
CA ARG A 42 8.45 12.76 2.03
C ARG A 42 9.20 11.58 1.41
N MET A 43 9.54 10.57 2.22
CA MET A 43 10.19 9.34 1.73
C MET A 43 9.28 8.56 0.77
N LEU A 44 7.97 8.54 1.01
CA LEU A 44 7.02 7.93 0.07
C LEU A 44 6.93 8.71 -1.25
N GLU A 45 6.89 10.04 -1.20
CA GLU A 45 6.92 10.87 -2.42
C GLU A 45 8.20 10.67 -3.24
N THR A 46 9.36 10.59 -2.59
CA THR A 46 10.63 10.31 -3.30
C THR A 46 10.66 8.94 -3.98
N LYS A 47 9.84 7.99 -3.50
CA LYS A 47 9.66 6.67 -4.13
C LYS A 47 8.61 6.68 -5.24
N GLY A 48 8.02 7.84 -5.53
CA GLY A 48 7.05 8.03 -6.61
C GLY A 48 5.58 7.92 -6.18
N PHE A 49 5.27 7.62 -4.91
CA PHE A 49 3.88 7.52 -4.47
C PHE A 49 3.19 8.89 -4.50
N GLY A 50 2.01 8.93 -5.11
CA GLY A 50 1.21 10.15 -5.21
C GLY A 50 0.48 10.47 -3.90
N LYS A 51 0.11 11.75 -3.75
CA LYS A 51 -0.80 12.24 -2.70
C LYS A 51 -2.01 12.88 -3.34
N THR A 52 -3.19 12.53 -2.86
CA THR A 52 -4.46 13.14 -3.29
C THR A 52 -5.25 13.62 -2.08
N LYS A 53 -5.96 14.73 -2.23
CA LYS A 53 -6.91 15.19 -1.22
C LYS A 53 -8.23 14.44 -1.41
N GLY A 54 -8.79 13.93 -0.32
CA GLY A 54 -10.11 13.30 -0.32
C GLY A 54 -11.12 14.08 0.51
N THR A 55 -12.28 13.47 0.74
CA THR A 55 -13.39 14.04 1.52
C THR A 55 -12.98 14.29 2.97
N GLY A 56 -13.44 15.42 3.54
CA GLY A 56 -13.21 15.75 4.95
C GLY A 56 -11.79 16.21 5.27
N ASN A 57 -11.10 16.86 4.32
CA ASN A 57 -9.72 17.36 4.49
C ASN A 57 -8.68 16.26 4.79
N LYS A 58 -9.02 15.00 4.47
CA LYS A 58 -8.11 13.86 4.62
C LYS A 58 -7.17 13.77 3.42
N MET A 59 -5.93 13.39 3.69
CA MET A 59 -4.95 13.07 2.65
C MET A 59 -4.90 11.57 2.41
N PHE A 60 -4.86 11.19 1.14
CA PHE A 60 -4.72 9.82 0.68
C PHE A 60 -3.43 9.67 -0.10
N LEU A 61 -2.79 8.52 0.05
CA LEU A 61 -1.64 8.11 -0.74
C LEU A 61 -2.12 7.14 -1.82
N THR A 62 -1.72 7.35 -3.07
CA THR A 62 -2.08 6.50 -4.21
C THR A 62 -0.95 5.53 -4.57
N GLY A 63 -1.30 4.39 -5.17
CA GLY A 63 -0.35 3.33 -5.53
C GLY A 63 0.20 2.53 -4.34
N ILE A 64 -0.35 2.74 -3.13
CA ILE A 64 0.08 2.06 -1.90
C ILE A 64 -1.13 1.69 -1.04
N THR A 65 -1.11 0.46 -0.50
CA THR A 65 -2.12 -0.01 0.45
C THR A 65 -1.57 -1.11 1.36
N LEU A 66 -2.35 -1.53 2.35
CA LEU A 66 -2.02 -2.65 3.23
C LEU A 66 -2.15 -3.97 2.46
N ASN A 67 -1.35 -4.98 2.85
CA ASN A 67 -1.38 -6.30 2.18
C ASN A 67 -2.78 -6.92 2.22
N GLU A 68 -3.50 -6.72 3.32
CA GLU A 68 -4.88 -7.21 3.52
C GLU A 68 -5.88 -6.59 2.53
N ARG A 69 -5.54 -5.42 1.96
CA ARG A 69 -6.36 -4.68 0.99
C ARG A 69 -5.75 -4.72 -0.41
N LYS A 70 -4.78 -5.61 -0.66
CA LYS A 70 -4.17 -5.74 -1.98
C LYS A 70 -5.29 -6.05 -2.97
N PRO A 71 -5.47 -5.26 -4.05
CA PRO A 71 -6.44 -5.61 -5.08
C PRO A 71 -6.05 -6.99 -5.63
N VAL A 72 -7.03 -7.89 -5.73
CA VAL A 72 -6.81 -9.23 -6.26
C VAL A 72 -6.45 -9.09 -7.75
N THR A 73 -5.16 -9.07 -8.05
CA THR A 73 -4.61 -8.95 -9.41
C THR A 73 -4.42 -10.31 -10.08
N LYS A 74 -4.89 -11.39 -9.45
CA LYS A 74 -4.82 -12.73 -10.03
C LYS A 74 -6.15 -13.03 -10.71
N VAL A 75 -6.16 -12.93 -12.04
CA VAL A 75 -7.14 -13.66 -12.85
C VAL A 75 -6.85 -15.14 -12.60
N VAL A 76 -7.67 -15.81 -11.80
CA VAL A 76 -7.61 -17.26 -11.63
C VAL A 76 -8.46 -17.85 -12.74
N THR A 77 -7.85 -18.24 -13.85
CA THR A 77 -8.49 -19.16 -14.80
C THR A 77 -8.35 -20.56 -14.22
N VAL A 78 -9.46 -21.12 -13.75
CA VAL A 78 -9.53 -22.53 -13.33
C VAL A 78 -9.49 -23.35 -14.61
N ASN A 79 -8.38 -24.06 -14.86
CA ASN A 79 -8.37 -25.15 -15.84
C ASN A 79 -8.62 -26.44 -15.07
N GLU A 80 -9.78 -27.08 -15.33
CA GLU A 80 -10.28 -28.25 -14.60
C GLU A 80 -9.46 -29.53 -14.78
N GLU A 81 -8.39 -29.55 -15.59
CA GLU A 81 -7.77 -30.82 -16.01
C GLU A 81 -6.40 -31.17 -15.44
N THR A 82 -5.72 -30.30 -14.68
CA THR A 82 -4.52 -30.76 -13.94
C THR A 82 -4.29 -29.97 -12.67
N SER A 83 -4.27 -30.69 -11.55
CA SER A 83 -3.99 -30.25 -10.18
C SER A 83 -2.57 -29.65 -10.02
N GLY A 84 -2.32 -28.51 -10.64
CA GLY A 84 -1.02 -27.83 -10.59
C GLY A 84 -1.18 -26.32 -10.53
N PHE A 85 -0.87 -25.72 -9.38
CA PHE A 85 -0.78 -24.27 -9.26
C PHE A 85 0.53 -23.81 -9.92
N LYS A 86 0.45 -23.14 -11.08
CA LYS A 86 1.58 -22.39 -11.63
C LYS A 86 1.36 -20.89 -11.43
N LEU A 87 2.33 -20.26 -10.79
CA LEU A 87 2.47 -18.80 -10.73
C LEU A 87 3.05 -18.34 -12.08
N VAL A 88 2.36 -17.44 -12.76
CA VAL A 88 2.90 -16.66 -13.89
C VAL A 88 3.06 -15.22 -13.42
#